data_AF-A0A1I0ISY1-F1
#
_entry.id   AF-A0A1I0ISY1-F1
#
_cell.length_a   1.000
_cell.length_b   1.000
_cell.length_c   1.000
_cell.angle_alpha   90.00
_cell.angle_beta   90.00
_cell.angle_gamma   90.00
#
_symmetry.space_group_name_H-M   'P 1'
#
loop_
_entity.id
_entity.type
_entity.pdbx_description
1 polymer ?
#
loop_
_entity_poly.entity_id
_entity_poly.type
_entity_poly.pdbx_seq_one_letter_code
_entity_poly.pdbx_strand_id
1 'polypeptide(L)'
;MKKAMKKLVTLLMVACLMVSNCITAFAGEWKKDTEYGGYFWWYQRDDGSYPVDCWENIDGKYYHFDFDGYLETDCITADGYHVDENGEWLQDIPQMSQEEMDEYYKSLYKEVLIDLYEYGFVSSEEEFEYYVNLYFPDPVEAEFVMNEIRSNYSMGSAEY
;
A
#
# COMPACT_ATOMS: atom_id res chain seq x y z
N MET A 1 27.37 58.55 25.07
CA MET A 1 25.98 58.14 25.39
C MET A 1 25.14 57.82 24.15
N LYS A 2 24.96 58.71 23.16
CA LYS A 2 24.11 58.45 21.96
C LYS A 2 24.53 57.25 21.09
N LYS A 3 25.84 57.01 20.90
CA LYS A 3 26.36 55.83 20.17
C LYS A 3 26.13 54.51 20.92
N ALA A 4 26.23 54.53 22.25
CA ALA A 4 25.99 53.35 23.09
C ALA A 4 24.50 53.00 23.12
N MET A 5 23.62 54.02 23.18
CA MET A 5 22.16 53.86 23.13
C MET A 5 21.70 53.22 21.80
N LYS A 6 22.28 53.64 20.66
CA LYS A 6 21.97 53.04 19.35
C LYS A 6 22.36 51.56 19.28
N LYS A 7 23.56 51.20 19.78
CA LYS A 7 24.01 49.79 19.84
C LYS A 7 23.13 48.94 20.75
N LEU A 8 22.67 49.50 21.88
CA LEU A 8 21.80 48.81 22.82
C LEU A 8 20.40 48.54 22.21
N VAL A 9 19.85 49.54 21.50
CA VAL A 9 18.55 49.40 20.79
C VAL A 9 18.64 48.38 19.64
N THR A 10 19.75 48.36 18.90
CA THR A 10 19.98 47.34 17.85
C THR A 10 20.11 45.93 18.42
N LEU A 11 20.78 45.77 19.57
CA LEU A 11 20.94 44.47 20.24
C LEU A 11 19.60 43.92 20.77
N LEU A 12 18.73 44.81 21.29
CA LEU A 12 17.39 44.46 21.77
C LEU A 12 16.44 44.04 20.63
N MET A 13 16.53 44.64 19.44
CA MET A 13 15.71 44.21 18.29
C MET A 13 16.10 42.82 17.76
N VAL A 14 17.41 42.49 17.73
CA VAL A 14 17.88 41.16 17.31
C VAL A 14 17.48 40.09 18.33
N ALA A 15 17.52 40.42 19.63
CA ALA A 15 17.07 39.50 20.68
C ALA A 15 15.57 39.18 20.59
N CYS A 16 14.71 40.16 20.23
CA CYS A 16 13.28 39.92 20.04
C CYS A 16 12.95 39.06 18.81
N LEU A 17 13.77 39.09 17.75
CA LEU A 17 13.58 38.24 16.56
C LEU A 17 13.91 36.76 16.81
N MET A 18 14.66 36.44 17.87
CA MET A 18 15.07 35.07 18.18
C MET A 18 14.07 34.29 19.07
N VAL A 19 13.05 34.95 19.62
CA VAL A 19 12.04 34.31 20.49
C VAL A 19 10.77 33.90 19.72
N SER A 20 10.72 34.10 18.41
CA SER A 20 9.48 33.96 17.61
C SER A 20 9.47 32.89 16.52
N ASN A 21 10.39 31.91 16.52
CA ASN A 21 10.44 30.87 15.48
C ASN A 21 10.36 29.43 16.01
N CYS A 22 9.41 29.14 16.89
CA CYS A 22 8.74 27.83 16.83
C CYS A 22 7.47 28.02 16.01
N ILE A 23 7.63 28.08 14.68
CA ILE A 23 6.50 27.77 13.80
C ILE A 23 6.25 26.29 14.07
N THR A 24 5.21 25.95 14.80
CA THR A 24 4.74 24.57 14.86
C THR A 24 4.43 24.19 13.42
N ALA A 25 5.22 23.30 12.83
CA ALA A 25 4.87 22.73 11.53
C ALA A 25 3.62 21.88 11.78
N PHE A 26 2.50 22.32 11.22
CA PHE A 26 1.31 21.49 11.07
C PHE A 26 1.66 20.54 9.93
N ALA A 27 2.19 19.38 10.31
CA ALA A 27 2.43 18.25 9.44
C ALA A 27 1.77 17.07 10.13
N GLY A 28 0.92 16.37 9.39
CA GLY A 28 0.31 15.16 9.88
C GLY A 28 1.35 14.11 10.26
N GLU A 29 0.89 13.10 10.99
CA GLU A 29 1.76 12.09 11.59
C GLU A 29 1.48 10.72 10.98
N TRP A 30 2.54 10.06 10.54
CA TRP A 30 2.49 8.64 10.23
C TRP A 30 2.29 7.84 11.52
N LYS A 31 1.22 7.07 11.55
CA LYS A 31 0.84 6.21 12.67
C LYS A 31 0.98 4.76 12.23
N LYS A 32 1.59 3.97 13.09
CA LYS A 32 1.68 2.53 12.93
C LYS A 32 0.55 1.89 13.70
N ASP A 33 -0.30 1.11 13.03
CA ASP A 33 -1.22 0.25 13.77
C ASP A 33 -0.39 -0.83 14.47
N THR A 34 -0.71 -1.14 15.72
CA THR A 34 -0.05 -2.18 16.50
C THR A 34 -0.89 -3.45 16.61
N GLU A 35 -2.13 -3.41 16.13
CA GLU A 35 -2.95 -4.59 15.92
C GLU A 35 -2.37 -5.44 14.76
N TYR A 36 -2.65 -6.74 14.77
CA TYR A 36 -2.19 -7.68 13.74
C TYR A 36 -0.68 -7.71 13.46
N GLY A 37 0.16 -7.45 14.47
CA GLY A 37 1.62 -7.58 14.35
C GLY A 37 2.35 -6.33 13.84
N GLY A 38 1.62 -5.25 13.61
CA GLY A 38 2.21 -3.97 13.26
C GLY A 38 2.76 -3.93 11.84
N TYR A 39 1.97 -4.37 10.89
CA TYR A 39 2.29 -4.27 9.46
C TYR A 39 1.63 -3.07 8.79
N PHE A 40 0.52 -2.57 9.34
CA PHE A 40 -0.28 -1.53 8.73
C PHE A 40 0.11 -0.13 9.23
N TRP A 41 0.14 0.82 8.30
CA TRP A 41 0.40 2.24 8.54
C TRP A 41 -0.80 3.06 8.10
N TRP A 42 -1.06 4.18 8.77
CA TRP A 42 -2.05 5.17 8.36
C TRP A 42 -1.52 6.58 8.66
N TYR A 43 -2.17 7.60 8.11
CA TYR A 43 -1.70 8.98 8.26
C TYR A 43 -2.75 9.85 8.96
N GLN A 44 -2.39 10.44 10.09
CA GLN A 44 -3.24 11.39 10.79
C GLN A 44 -2.95 12.80 10.30
N ARG A 45 -3.91 13.45 9.64
CA ARG A 45 -3.83 14.88 9.30
C ARG A 45 -3.85 15.74 10.58
N ASP A 46 -3.39 16.98 10.47
CA ASP A 46 -3.31 17.90 11.62
C ASP A 46 -4.65 18.21 12.29
N ASP A 47 -5.75 18.14 11.54
CA ASP A 47 -7.10 18.33 12.07
C ASP A 47 -7.65 17.08 12.78
N GLY A 48 -6.85 16.02 12.86
CA GLY A 48 -7.19 14.74 13.46
C GLY A 48 -7.92 13.78 12.51
N SER A 49 -8.27 14.21 11.28
CA SER A 49 -8.80 13.33 10.24
C SER A 49 -7.70 12.46 9.62
N TYR A 50 -8.07 11.56 8.72
CA TYR A 50 -7.14 10.70 7.97
C TYR A 50 -7.68 10.44 6.56
N PRO A 51 -6.81 10.12 5.59
CA PRO A 51 -7.22 9.70 4.25
C PRO A 51 -7.86 8.31 4.29
N VAL A 52 -8.89 8.11 3.46
CA VAL A 52 -9.64 6.87 3.31
C VAL A 52 -10.09 6.80 1.86
N ASP A 53 -9.79 5.68 1.20
CA ASP A 53 -10.13 5.43 -0.21
C ASP A 53 -9.68 6.59 -1.13
N CYS A 54 -8.47 7.09 -0.90
CA CYS A 54 -7.96 8.24 -1.64
C CYS A 54 -6.44 8.40 -1.67
N TRP A 55 -5.98 9.17 -2.66
CA TRP A 55 -4.62 9.69 -2.75
C TRP A 55 -4.39 10.90 -1.84
N GLU A 56 -3.27 10.92 -1.13
CA GLU A 56 -2.80 12.05 -0.34
C GLU A 56 -1.39 12.46 -0.77
N ASN A 57 -1.15 13.77 -0.91
CA ASN A 57 0.21 14.30 -1.09
C ASN A 57 0.82 14.62 0.28
N ILE A 58 1.88 13.89 0.64
CA ILE A 58 2.58 14.05 1.91
C ILE A 58 4.03 14.35 1.57
N ASP A 59 4.50 15.54 1.96
CA ASP A 59 5.86 16.02 1.72
C ASP A 59 6.34 15.92 0.25
N GLY A 60 5.42 16.16 -0.69
CA GLY A 60 5.72 16.15 -2.13
C GLY A 60 5.73 14.76 -2.77
N LYS A 61 5.38 13.72 -2.01
CA LYS A 61 5.18 12.34 -2.48
C LYS A 61 3.71 11.99 -2.40
N TYR A 62 3.27 11.03 -3.22
CA TYR A 62 1.88 10.59 -3.28
C TYR A 62 1.76 9.18 -2.71
N TYR A 63 0.73 9.00 -1.88
CA TYR A 63 0.41 7.76 -1.19
C TYR A 63 -1.08 7.49 -1.36
N HIS A 64 -1.46 6.24 -1.60
CA HIS A 64 -2.87 5.83 -1.64
C HIS A 64 -3.25 5.10 -0.35
N PHE A 65 -4.46 5.36 0.13
CA PHE A 65 -5.00 4.73 1.32
C PHE A 65 -6.25 3.94 0.95
N ASP A 66 -6.34 2.72 1.45
CA ASP A 66 -7.46 1.81 1.21
C ASP A 66 -8.76 2.29 1.88
N PHE A 67 -9.82 1.49 1.73
CA PHE A 67 -11.15 1.81 2.26
C PHE A 67 -11.22 1.84 3.80
N ASP A 68 -10.24 1.27 4.50
CA ASP A 68 -10.12 1.31 5.95
C ASP A 68 -9.19 2.47 6.41
N GLY A 69 -8.49 3.11 5.47
CA GLY A 69 -7.56 4.22 5.71
C GLY A 69 -6.12 3.78 5.96
N TYR A 70 -5.77 2.53 5.62
CA TYR A 70 -4.41 2.04 5.69
C TYR A 70 -3.65 2.30 4.39
N LEU A 71 -2.36 2.56 4.52
CA LEU A 71 -1.44 2.76 3.43
C LEU A 71 -1.29 1.48 2.61
N GLU A 72 -1.50 1.59 1.31
CA GLU A 72 -1.16 0.53 0.36
C GLU A 72 0.34 0.55 0.06
N THR A 73 0.99 -0.63 0.07
CA THR A 73 2.44 -0.79 -0.16
C THR A 73 2.72 -2.00 -1.04
N ASP A 74 3.73 -1.89 -1.92
CA ASP A 74 4.21 -2.95 -2.81
C ASP A 74 3.10 -3.61 -3.63
N CYS A 75 2.22 -2.79 -4.20
CA CYS A 75 1.05 -3.27 -4.92
C CYS A 75 0.62 -2.35 -6.07
N ILE A 76 -0.39 -2.80 -6.81
CA ILE A 76 -1.13 -2.00 -7.77
C ILE A 76 -2.43 -1.58 -7.08
N THR A 77 -2.64 -0.28 -6.92
CA THR A 77 -3.85 0.29 -6.31
C THR A 77 -5.09 -0.07 -7.13
N ALA A 78 -6.28 0.00 -6.55
CA ALA A 78 -7.52 -0.35 -7.23
C ALA A 78 -7.80 0.49 -8.50
N ASP A 79 -7.21 1.69 -8.59
CA ASP A 79 -7.25 2.57 -9.75
C ASP A 79 -6.05 2.41 -10.70
N GLY A 80 -5.17 1.43 -10.48
CA GLY A 80 -4.15 1.00 -11.44
C GLY A 80 -2.77 1.65 -11.33
N TYR A 81 -2.49 2.41 -10.28
CA TYR A 81 -1.15 2.97 -10.04
C TYR A 81 -0.28 2.02 -9.23
N HIS A 82 1.04 2.13 -9.41
CA HIS A 82 2.00 1.28 -8.72
C HIS A 82 2.60 2.02 -7.54
N VAL A 83 2.59 1.40 -6.36
CA VAL A 83 3.23 1.93 -5.16
C VAL A 83 4.37 1.01 -4.72
N ASP A 84 5.46 1.59 -4.21
CA ASP A 84 6.62 0.83 -3.77
C ASP A 84 6.45 0.22 -2.35
N GLU A 85 7.48 -0.43 -1.83
CA GLU A 85 7.52 -1.00 -0.47
C GLU A 85 7.28 0.02 0.65
N ASN A 86 7.42 1.32 0.37
CA ASN A 86 7.15 2.42 1.29
C ASN A 86 5.78 3.09 1.04
N GLY A 87 5.02 2.58 0.06
CA GLY A 87 3.72 3.11 -0.37
C GLY A 87 3.81 4.34 -1.27
N GLU A 88 5.02 4.69 -1.75
CA GLU A 88 5.22 5.85 -2.61
C GLU A 88 4.81 5.53 -4.04
N TRP A 89 4.03 6.41 -4.66
CA TRP A 89 3.67 6.26 -6.07
C TRP A 89 4.91 6.30 -6.99
N LEU A 90 5.07 5.21 -7.75
CA LEU A 90 6.06 5.07 -8.81
C LEU A 90 5.59 5.79 -10.09
N GLN A 91 5.79 7.11 -10.13
CA GLN A 91 5.33 7.99 -11.22
C GLN A 91 5.89 7.64 -12.63
N ASP A 92 7.01 6.93 -12.69
CA ASP A 92 7.62 6.49 -13.95
C ASP A 92 6.95 5.24 -14.53
N ILE A 93 6.10 4.56 -13.77
CA ILE A 93 5.34 3.39 -14.22
C ILE A 93 3.96 3.85 -14.71
N PRO A 94 3.58 3.51 -15.96
CA PRO A 94 2.25 3.83 -16.48
C PRO A 94 1.14 3.22 -15.61
N GLN A 95 0.05 3.97 -15.46
CA GLN A 95 -1.18 3.44 -14.87
C GLN A 95 -1.71 2.29 -15.71
N MET A 96 -2.03 1.16 -15.07
CA MET A 96 -2.71 0.05 -15.71
C MET A 96 -4.20 0.36 -15.89
N SER A 97 -4.72 0.02 -17.06
CA SER A 97 -6.16 -0.03 -17.29
C SER A 97 -6.80 -1.18 -16.51
N GLN A 98 -8.12 -1.12 -16.34
CA GLN A 98 -8.85 -2.22 -15.70
C GLN A 98 -8.65 -3.57 -16.43
N GLU A 99 -8.61 -3.55 -17.76
CA GLU A 99 -8.39 -4.76 -18.57
C GLU A 99 -7.01 -5.37 -18.32
N GLU A 100 -5.96 -4.54 -18.26
CA GLU A 100 -4.59 -4.98 -17.94
C GLU A 100 -4.49 -5.53 -16.51
N MET A 101 -5.19 -4.90 -15.55
CA MET A 101 -5.23 -5.42 -14.17
C MET A 101 -5.95 -6.75 -14.09
N ASP A 102 -7.10 -6.90 -14.76
CA ASP A 102 -7.86 -8.14 -14.79
C ASP A 102 -7.02 -9.29 -15.38
N GLU A 103 -6.27 -9.04 -16.46
CA GLU A 103 -5.35 -10.01 -17.04
C GLU A 103 -4.18 -10.34 -16.11
N TYR A 104 -3.57 -9.33 -15.48
CA TYR A 104 -2.47 -9.50 -14.54
C TYR A 104 -2.87 -10.37 -13.35
N TYR A 105 -3.99 -10.03 -12.68
CA TYR A 105 -4.46 -10.78 -11.51
C TYR A 105 -4.89 -12.20 -11.86
N LYS A 106 -5.50 -12.42 -13.04
CA LYS A 106 -5.78 -13.79 -13.52
C LYS A 106 -4.50 -14.60 -13.71
N SER A 107 -3.47 -14.02 -14.29
CA SER A 107 -2.17 -14.69 -14.41
C SER A 107 -1.58 -15.00 -13.04
N LEU A 108 -1.60 -14.05 -12.11
CA LEU A 108 -1.07 -14.21 -10.76
C LEU A 108 -1.81 -15.33 -10.00
N TYR A 109 -3.15 -15.31 -10.01
CA TYR A 109 -3.94 -16.34 -9.34
C TYR A 109 -3.72 -17.73 -9.92
N LYS A 110 -3.50 -17.83 -11.23
CA LYS A 110 -3.20 -19.10 -11.86
C LYS A 110 -1.85 -19.67 -11.40
N GLU A 111 -0.80 -18.84 -11.31
CA GLU A 111 0.50 -19.25 -10.75
C GLU A 111 0.35 -19.68 -9.29
N VAL A 112 -0.39 -18.92 -8.47
CA VAL A 112 -0.68 -19.30 -7.08
C VAL A 112 -1.41 -20.64 -7.01
N LEU A 113 -2.40 -20.88 -7.86
CA LEU A 113 -3.12 -22.16 -7.90
C LEU A 113 -2.23 -23.33 -8.32
N ILE A 114 -1.30 -23.11 -9.25
CA ILE A 114 -0.30 -24.10 -9.64
C ILE A 114 0.58 -24.43 -8.43
N ASP A 115 1.13 -23.42 -7.75
CA ASP A 115 1.95 -23.62 -6.56
C ASP A 115 1.20 -24.36 -5.46
N LEU A 116 -0.06 -23.96 -5.22
CA LEU A 116 -0.93 -24.60 -4.24
C LEU A 116 -1.10 -26.10 -4.55
N TYR A 117 -1.37 -26.42 -5.81
CA TYR A 117 -1.59 -27.78 -6.29
C TYR A 117 -0.32 -28.63 -6.30
N GLU A 118 0.77 -28.12 -6.88
CA GLU A 118 2.01 -28.87 -7.10
C GLU A 118 2.80 -29.11 -5.82
N TYR A 119 2.87 -28.11 -4.94
CA TYR A 119 3.66 -28.20 -3.71
C TYR A 119 2.87 -28.71 -2.49
N GLY A 120 1.62 -29.13 -2.69
CA GLY A 120 0.83 -29.77 -1.63
C GLY A 120 0.39 -28.81 -0.52
N PHE A 121 0.24 -27.52 -0.82
CA PHE A 121 -0.35 -26.55 0.11
C PHE A 121 -1.87 -26.75 0.24
N VAL A 122 -2.51 -27.36 -0.76
CA VAL A 122 -3.87 -27.90 -0.64
C VAL A 122 -3.82 -29.40 -0.38
N SER A 123 -4.70 -29.87 0.50
CA SER A 123 -4.71 -31.24 1.02
C SER A 123 -5.64 -32.19 0.26
N SER A 124 -6.49 -31.66 -0.63
CA SER A 124 -7.45 -32.44 -1.40
C SER A 124 -7.89 -31.74 -2.69
N GLU A 125 -8.43 -32.50 -3.63
CA GLU A 125 -9.04 -31.96 -4.85
C GLU A 125 -10.23 -31.05 -4.56
N GLU A 126 -10.99 -31.32 -3.49
CA GLU A 126 -12.12 -30.46 -3.07
C GLU A 126 -11.64 -29.08 -2.59
N GLU A 127 -10.53 -29.07 -1.85
CA GLU A 127 -9.89 -27.82 -1.40
C GLU A 127 -9.30 -27.05 -2.58
N PHE A 128 -8.65 -27.74 -3.53
CA PHE A 128 -8.18 -27.11 -4.76
C PHE A 128 -9.34 -26.49 -5.56
N GLU A 129 -10.43 -27.23 -5.77
CA GLU A 129 -11.63 -26.74 -6.44
C GLU A 129 -12.21 -25.50 -5.75
N TYR A 130 -12.21 -25.47 -4.42
CA TYR A 130 -12.63 -24.29 -3.67
C TYR A 130 -11.79 -23.07 -4.03
N TYR A 131 -10.46 -23.19 -4.01
CA TYR A 131 -9.57 -22.07 -4.37
C TYR A 131 -9.70 -21.65 -5.83
N VAL A 132 -9.86 -22.59 -6.76
CA VAL A 132 -10.11 -22.26 -8.16
C VAL A 132 -11.37 -21.42 -8.31
N ASN A 133 -12.49 -21.85 -7.71
CA ASN A 133 -13.77 -21.12 -7.79
C ASN A 133 -13.74 -19.78 -7.02
N LEU A 134 -12.88 -19.66 -6.02
CA LEU A 134 -12.67 -18.41 -5.28
C LEU A 134 -11.98 -17.35 -6.16
N TYR A 135 -10.93 -17.74 -6.89
CA TYR A 135 -10.16 -16.82 -7.73
C TYR A 135 -10.73 -16.64 -9.15
N PHE A 136 -11.46 -17.63 -9.65
CA PHE A 136 -12.12 -17.63 -10.95
C PHE A 136 -13.63 -17.86 -10.76
N PRO A 137 -14.42 -16.80 -10.49
CA PRO A 137 -15.84 -16.95 -10.17
C PRO A 137 -16.73 -17.28 -11.39
N ASP A 138 -16.22 -17.08 -12.62
CA ASP A 138 -16.91 -17.57 -13.83
C ASP A 138 -16.72 -19.10 -13.93
N PRO A 139 -17.80 -19.91 -13.93
CA PRO A 139 -17.67 -21.36 -13.87
C PRO A 139 -16.97 -21.98 -15.08
N VAL A 140 -17.09 -21.35 -16.27
CA VAL A 140 -16.48 -21.86 -17.49
C VAL A 140 -14.97 -21.63 -17.45
N GLU A 141 -14.56 -20.44 -17.01
CA GLU A 141 -13.16 -20.11 -16.81
C GLU A 141 -12.53 -20.97 -15.69
N ALA A 142 -13.23 -21.15 -14.57
CA ALA A 142 -12.80 -22.01 -13.47
C ALA A 142 -12.54 -23.44 -13.93
N GLU A 143 -13.48 -24.03 -14.67
CA GLU A 143 -13.34 -25.39 -15.22
C GLU A 143 -12.15 -25.48 -16.17
N PHE A 144 -11.93 -24.47 -17.01
CA PHE A 144 -10.78 -24.42 -17.91
C PHE A 144 -9.45 -24.41 -17.14
N VAL A 145 -9.29 -23.49 -16.18
CA VAL A 145 -8.07 -23.36 -15.36
C VAL A 145 -7.79 -24.64 -14.59
N MET A 146 -8.82 -25.20 -13.94
CA MET A 146 -8.72 -26.43 -13.16
C MET A 146 -8.24 -27.61 -14.02
N ASN A 147 -8.82 -27.79 -15.19
CA ASN A 147 -8.44 -28.87 -16.11
C ASN A 147 -7.03 -28.66 -16.67
N GLU A 148 -6.65 -27.42 -16.97
CA GLU A 148 -5.32 -27.10 -17.45
C GLU A 148 -4.26 -27.46 -16.40
N ILE A 149 -4.46 -27.06 -15.14
CA ILE A 149 -3.54 -27.37 -14.05
C ILE A 149 -3.43 -28.88 -13.85
N ARG A 150 -4.56 -29.60 -13.72
CA ARG A 150 -4.59 -31.07 -13.56
C ARG A 150 -3.93 -31.83 -14.71
N SER A 151 -3.91 -31.25 -15.92
CA SER A 151 -3.32 -31.88 -17.10
C SER A 151 -1.80 -31.70 -17.19
N ASN A 152 -1.25 -30.66 -16.55
CA ASN A 152 0.16 -30.30 -16.66
C ASN A 152 0.95 -30.55 -15.37
N TYR A 153 0.27 -30.60 -14.22
CA TYR A 153 0.87 -30.72 -12.89
C TYR A 153 0.27 -31.90 -12.13
N SER A 154 0.98 -32.36 -11.11
CA SER A 154 0.53 -33.42 -10.20
C SER A 154 0.31 -32.85 -8.81
N MET A 155 -0.80 -33.24 -8.17
CA MET A 155 -1.07 -32.84 -6.78
C MET A 155 0.08 -33.28 -5.88
N GLY A 156 0.72 -32.32 -5.23
CA GLY A 156 1.75 -32.56 -4.23
C GLY A 156 1.17 -33.26 -3.01
N SER A 157 1.99 -34.08 -2.35
CA SER A 157 1.69 -34.54 -1.00
C SER A 157 2.20 -33.51 -0.01
N ALA A 158 1.40 -33.19 1.02
CA ALA A 158 1.87 -32.37 2.14
C ALA A 158 3.03 -33.10 2.86
N GLU A 159 4.26 -32.82 2.45
CA GLU A 159 5.46 -33.26 3.15
C GLU A 159 5.69 -32.29 4.32
N TYR A 160 5.11 -32.63 5.48
CA TYR A 160 5.47 -32.02 6.77
C TYR A 160 6.62 -32.80 7.43
#